data_AF-A0A4Q6FJW8-F1
#
_entry.id   AF-A0A4Q6FJW8-F1
#
_cell.length_a   1.000
_cell.length_b   1.000
_cell.length_c   1.000
_cell.angle_alpha   90.00
_cell.angle_beta   90.00
_cell.angle_gamma   90.00
#
_symmetry.space_group_name_H-M   'P 1'
#
loop_
_entity.id
_entity.type
_entity.pdbx_description
1 polymer ?
#
loop_
_entity_poly.entity_id
_entity_poly.type
_entity_poly.pdbx_seq_one_letter_code
_entity_poly.pdbx_strand_id
1 'polypeptide(L)'
;MANDTINGFTSSRPVCYAVDIRFEGYGPDALPASRTDVIEINSKGSVGFYPREKVACVDRMAKLNPARHVAEYLRSNTRVKNCSISVEGDTLIVGKDCKLSVRDQHQGAGGIIIQSNTNWITLTTGALNQFPSEREAIFTLFHELGHYYLSHGALAKSQYNYFYRMNDANRLLARPREEPELQELGKKLLALPSYRTQPIEGQALHSELYSYLPTAIQNLILPACSAHGCSEVCAPIIAFASDKSLTEKLGTFPQAQLSGEALDLYFQFEKNLLSCTNEIRMTSETPVAGEISVEAVKKVFWKGDSVAGQSLSSSIQSMSALLFAQENEKNALFQQAIDQRVGYYTTEEEADNIALQWMSDLGISAHYAVDYWFRFFESVSSKQQASPYNFGLGQCRIAQENGWLEGTVPVGNYTDPHHSTCFRIFNLVQEIRVNDYKEWKEEEEKDLWAVLVAKSLDLAQVP
;
A
#
# COMPACT_ATOMS: atom_id res chain seq x y z
N MET A 1 20.24 -14.10 -20.58
CA MET A 1 19.03 -13.68 -21.31
C MET A 1 18.32 -12.68 -20.42
N ALA A 2 18.32 -11.41 -20.82
CA ALA A 2 17.83 -10.29 -20.03
C ALA A 2 16.30 -10.35 -19.94
N ASN A 3 15.76 -10.26 -18.71
CA ASN A 3 14.35 -9.99 -18.46
C ASN A 3 14.11 -8.50 -18.71
N ASP A 4 14.05 -8.09 -19.97
CA ASP A 4 13.71 -6.73 -20.41
C ASP A 4 12.19 -6.57 -20.63
N THR A 5 11.38 -7.04 -19.68
CA THR A 5 9.96 -6.65 -19.63
C THR A 5 9.82 -5.38 -18.82
N ILE A 6 10.15 -4.25 -19.44
CA ILE A 6 9.75 -2.94 -18.94
C ILE A 6 8.22 -2.87 -19.02
N ASN A 7 7.58 -3.21 -17.90
CA ASN A 7 6.16 -2.98 -17.67
C ASN A 7 6.00 -1.47 -17.43
N GLY A 8 5.52 -0.74 -18.43
CA GLY A 8 5.36 0.71 -18.34
C GLY A 8 4.15 1.09 -17.48
N PHE A 9 4.39 1.92 -16.46
CA PHE A 9 3.42 2.76 -15.72
C PHE A 9 4.16 4.04 -15.27
N THR A 10 3.43 5.09 -14.89
CA THR A 10 3.97 6.44 -14.64
C THR A 10 5.15 6.40 -13.63
N SER A 11 6.39 6.47 -14.11
CA SER A 11 7.53 6.52 -13.20
C SER A 11 7.67 7.94 -12.70
N SER A 12 7.48 8.16 -11.39
CA SER A 12 8.08 9.31 -10.72
C SER A 12 9.59 9.25 -11.00
N ARG A 13 10.08 10.05 -11.95
CA ARG A 13 11.52 10.21 -12.11
C ARG A 13 11.95 11.37 -11.24
N PRO A 14 13.09 11.28 -10.56
CA PRO A 14 13.67 12.46 -9.95
C PRO A 14 13.84 13.54 -11.03
N VAL A 15 13.45 14.78 -10.74
CA VAL A 15 13.67 15.93 -11.60
C VAL A 15 14.71 16.81 -10.94
N CYS A 16 15.74 17.16 -11.70
CA CYS A 16 16.77 18.08 -11.24
C CYS A 16 16.45 19.48 -11.72
N TYR A 17 16.29 20.39 -10.77
CA TYR A 17 16.22 21.82 -11.03
C TYR A 17 17.58 22.43 -10.77
N ALA A 18 18.13 23.12 -11.77
CA ALA A 18 19.29 23.99 -11.58
C ALA A 18 18.83 25.25 -10.85
N VAL A 19 19.22 25.39 -9.59
CA VAL A 19 18.85 26.47 -8.67
C VAL A 19 20.04 26.73 -7.78
N ASP A 20 20.42 28.00 -7.62
CA ASP A 20 21.39 28.38 -6.60
C ASP A 20 20.74 28.25 -5.24
N ILE A 21 21.31 27.41 -4.38
CA ILE A 21 20.80 27.13 -3.03
C ILE A 21 21.79 27.67 -2.02
N ARG A 22 21.28 28.39 -1.02
CA ARG A 22 22.04 28.82 0.14
C ARG A 22 21.39 28.29 1.40
N PHE A 23 22.20 27.79 2.32
CA PHE A 23 21.72 27.33 3.62
C PHE A 23 21.93 28.39 4.70
N GLU A 24 20.93 28.64 5.54
CA GLU A 24 21.05 29.53 6.68
C GLU A 24 21.72 28.85 7.88
N GLY A 25 22.51 29.61 8.64
CA GLY A 25 23.08 29.15 9.91
C GLY A 25 24.43 28.43 9.81
N TYR A 26 25.01 28.35 8.61
CA TYR A 26 26.40 27.90 8.45
C TYR A 26 27.38 29.03 8.78
N GLY A 27 28.34 28.69 9.65
CA GLY A 27 29.47 29.56 9.97
C GLY A 27 30.52 29.60 8.84
N PRO A 28 31.56 30.43 8.99
CA PRO A 28 32.63 30.60 7.99
C PRO A 28 33.39 29.30 7.67
N ASP A 29 33.31 28.29 8.54
CA ASP A 29 34.00 27.00 8.40
C ASP A 29 33.31 26.02 7.44
N ALA A 30 32.10 26.34 6.96
CA ALA A 30 31.41 25.52 5.97
C ALA A 30 32.14 25.55 4.62
N LEU A 31 32.21 24.40 3.95
CA LEU A 31 32.75 24.27 2.60
C LEU A 31 32.01 25.22 1.64
N PRO A 32 32.70 25.79 0.64
CA PRO A 32 32.05 26.59 -0.39
C PRO A 32 30.87 25.86 -1.04
N ALA A 33 29.90 26.63 -1.52
CA ALA A 33 28.77 26.08 -2.25
C ALA A 33 29.23 25.23 -3.44
N SER A 34 28.75 23.99 -3.53
CA SER A 34 29.08 23.11 -4.64
C SER A 34 28.09 23.32 -5.77
N ARG A 35 28.55 23.97 -6.85
CA ARG A 35 27.70 24.24 -8.02
C ARG A 35 27.31 23.00 -8.82
N THR A 36 27.99 21.89 -8.59
CA THR A 36 27.73 20.61 -9.27
C THR A 36 26.93 19.65 -8.43
N ASP A 37 26.82 19.87 -7.11
CA ASP A 37 26.00 18.98 -6.29
C ASP A 37 24.54 19.38 -6.35
N VAL A 38 23.70 18.37 -6.26
CA VAL A 38 22.26 18.52 -6.10
C VAL A 38 21.85 18.00 -4.73
N ILE A 39 20.80 18.59 -4.17
CA ILE A 39 20.29 18.19 -2.85
C ILE A 39 18.92 17.54 -2.96
N GLU A 40 18.56 16.70 -2.00
CA GLU A 40 17.18 16.22 -1.82
C GLU A 40 16.72 16.56 -0.39
N ILE A 41 15.52 17.11 -0.25
CA ILE A 41 14.90 17.35 1.06
C ILE A 41 13.82 16.29 1.28
N ASN A 42 14.05 15.38 2.23
CA ASN A 42 13.13 14.29 2.48
C ASN A 42 11.94 14.69 3.37
N SER A 43 11.04 13.74 3.62
CA SER A 43 9.82 13.95 4.41
C SER A 43 10.02 14.20 5.92
N LYS A 44 11.27 14.26 6.39
CA LYS A 44 11.62 14.60 7.76
C LYS A 44 12.33 15.96 7.83
N GLY A 45 12.37 16.69 6.71
CA GLY A 45 13.13 17.93 6.57
C GLY A 45 14.64 17.70 6.58
N SER A 46 15.11 16.48 6.31
CA SER A 46 16.54 16.20 6.21
C SER A 46 17.06 16.43 4.80
N VAL A 47 18.22 17.06 4.69
CA VAL A 47 18.88 17.39 3.43
C VAL A 47 19.98 16.37 3.13
N GLY A 48 19.88 15.67 2.01
CA GLY A 48 20.94 14.81 1.46
C GLY A 48 21.63 15.49 0.28
N PHE A 49 22.95 15.28 0.15
CA PHE A 49 23.77 15.81 -0.95
C PHE A 49 24.19 14.68 -1.90
N TYR A 50 24.13 14.95 -3.19
CA TYR A 50 24.47 13.99 -4.23
C TYR A 50 25.27 14.68 -5.34
N PRO A 51 26.40 14.08 -5.78
CA PRO A 51 27.06 14.53 -7.00
C PRO A 51 26.12 14.40 -8.19
N ARG A 52 25.94 15.47 -8.97
CA ARG A 52 24.96 15.52 -10.09
C ARG A 52 25.13 14.36 -11.06
N GLU A 53 26.37 13.94 -11.34
CA GLU A 53 26.69 12.85 -12.27
C GLU A 53 26.28 11.46 -11.77
N LYS A 54 25.99 11.32 -10.47
CA LYS A 54 25.53 10.06 -9.87
C LYS A 54 24.01 9.98 -9.71
N VAL A 55 23.30 11.05 -10.06
CA VAL A 55 21.84 11.14 -9.91
C VAL A 55 21.17 10.94 -11.26
N ALA A 56 20.40 9.86 -11.38
CA ALA A 56 19.51 9.64 -12.50
C ALA A 56 18.25 10.53 -12.35
N CYS A 57 18.29 11.72 -12.93
CA CYS A 57 17.16 12.64 -12.95
C CYS A 57 16.98 13.29 -14.33
N VAL A 58 15.77 13.74 -14.62
CA VAL A 58 15.47 14.54 -15.81
C VAL A 58 15.80 16.00 -15.50
N ASP A 59 16.68 16.62 -16.28
CA ASP A 59 16.95 18.05 -16.13
C ASP A 59 15.72 18.86 -16.58
N ARG A 60 15.21 19.70 -15.68
CA ARG A 60 14.15 20.65 -16.01
C ARG A 60 14.67 22.06 -15.87
N MET A 61 14.77 22.74 -17.00
CA MET A 61 14.91 24.19 -17.01
C MET A 61 13.53 24.81 -16.82
N ALA A 62 13.23 25.35 -15.64
CA ALA A 62 12.07 26.21 -15.50
C ALA A 62 12.30 27.44 -16.40
N LYS A 63 11.37 27.73 -17.31
CA LYS A 63 11.53 28.84 -18.27
C LYS A 63 11.54 30.22 -17.58
N LEU A 64 11.05 30.33 -16.33
CA LEU A 64 11.05 31.53 -15.50
C LEU A 64 11.19 31.16 -14.00
N ASN A 65 12.18 31.76 -13.31
CA ASN A 65 12.44 31.71 -11.86
C ASN A 65 12.33 30.30 -11.19
N PRO A 66 13.33 29.41 -11.41
CA PRO A 66 13.29 28.06 -10.86
C PRO A 66 13.31 28.03 -9.32
N ALA A 67 13.99 28.98 -8.66
CA ALA A 67 14.04 29.06 -7.20
C ALA A 67 12.65 29.28 -6.58
N ARG A 68 11.87 30.19 -7.16
CA ARG A 68 10.50 30.46 -6.71
C ARG A 68 9.58 29.27 -6.88
N HIS A 69 9.62 28.62 -8.05
CA HIS A 69 8.83 27.41 -8.31
C HIS A 69 9.16 26.30 -7.31
N VAL A 70 10.45 26.02 -7.11
CA VAL A 70 10.91 25.02 -6.14
C VAL A 70 10.46 25.37 -4.72
N ALA A 71 10.60 26.64 -4.30
CA ALA A 71 10.19 27.06 -2.97
C ALA A 71 8.69 26.88 -2.74
N GLU A 72 7.85 27.24 -3.71
CA GLU A 72 6.40 27.04 -3.65
C GLU A 72 6.05 25.54 -3.56
N TYR A 73 6.71 24.69 -4.35
CA TYR A 73 6.55 23.23 -4.28
C TYR A 73 6.93 22.68 -2.89
N LEU A 74 8.10 23.07 -2.35
CA LEU A 74 8.57 22.54 -1.07
C LEU A 74 7.67 22.99 0.09
N ARG A 75 7.12 24.21 0.03
CA ARG A 75 6.17 24.74 1.03
C ARG A 75 4.81 24.05 0.95
N SER A 76 4.32 23.74 -0.26
CA SER A 76 3.04 23.05 -0.43
C SER A 76 3.15 21.55 -0.11
N ASN A 77 4.34 20.97 -0.23
CA ASN A 77 4.58 19.58 0.07
C ASN A 77 4.66 19.34 1.58
N THR A 78 3.55 18.87 2.16
CA THR A 78 3.39 18.54 3.60
C THR A 78 4.41 17.53 4.15
N ARG A 79 5.24 16.93 3.30
CA ARG A 79 6.36 16.07 3.69
C ARG A 79 7.51 16.89 4.27
N VAL A 80 7.75 18.13 3.87
CA VAL A 80 8.89 18.92 4.38
C VAL A 80 8.49 19.61 5.71
N LYS A 81 8.19 18.82 6.74
CA LYS A 81 7.83 19.35 8.06
C LYS A 81 9.09 19.85 8.79
N ASN A 82 8.99 21.03 9.40
CA ASN A 82 10.04 21.66 10.20
C ASN A 82 11.28 22.10 9.41
N CYS A 83 11.10 22.52 8.17
CA CYS A 83 12.17 23.08 7.36
C CYS A 83 11.65 24.33 6.65
N SER A 84 12.20 25.48 7.01
CA SER A 84 11.81 26.77 6.46
C SER A 84 12.47 26.99 5.10
N ILE A 85 11.66 27.40 4.13
CA ILE A 85 12.09 27.59 2.74
C ILE A 85 11.73 29.01 2.32
N SER A 86 12.72 29.84 2.01
CA SER A 86 12.54 31.21 1.52
C SER A 86 13.24 31.41 0.15
N VAL A 87 13.04 32.57 -0.47
CA VAL A 87 13.65 32.89 -1.77
C VAL A 87 14.18 34.33 -1.68
N GLU A 88 15.44 34.52 -2.05
CA GLU A 88 16.07 35.84 -2.17
C GLU A 88 16.60 36.01 -3.61
N GLY A 89 15.93 36.85 -4.40
CA GLY A 89 16.22 36.96 -5.83
C GLY A 89 15.95 35.64 -6.56
N ASP A 90 17.01 35.06 -7.15
CA ASP A 90 16.99 33.76 -7.82
C ASP A 90 17.64 32.63 -6.98
N THR A 91 17.89 32.89 -5.69
CA THR A 91 18.48 31.93 -4.77
C THR A 91 17.42 31.33 -3.85
N LEU A 92 17.37 30.00 -3.78
CA LEU A 92 16.57 29.26 -2.81
C LEU A 92 17.29 29.25 -1.47
N ILE A 93 16.60 29.70 -0.43
CA ILE A 93 17.13 29.74 0.93
C ILE A 93 16.53 28.59 1.73
N VAL A 94 17.39 27.72 2.25
CA VAL A 94 17.02 26.59 3.10
C VAL A 94 17.40 26.95 4.53
N GLY A 95 16.41 27.07 5.40
CA GLY A 95 16.59 27.58 6.75
C GLY A 95 17.29 26.63 7.70
N LYS A 96 17.73 27.17 8.84
CA LYS A 96 18.49 26.45 9.88
C LYS A 96 17.70 25.34 10.60
N ASP A 97 16.39 25.32 10.46
CA ASP A 97 15.51 24.29 11.02
C ASP A 97 15.52 22.99 10.19
N CYS A 98 15.98 23.06 8.94
CA CYS A 98 16.22 21.89 8.10
C CYS A 98 17.40 21.04 8.63
N LYS A 99 17.19 19.73 8.81
CA LYS A 99 18.21 18.82 9.37
C LYS A 99 19.26 18.46 8.33
N LEU A 100 20.40 19.15 8.36
CA LEU A 100 21.52 18.84 7.48
C LEU A 100 22.36 17.68 8.06
N SER A 101 22.82 16.79 7.20
CA SER A 101 23.76 15.74 7.59
C SER A 101 25.11 16.36 7.97
N VAL A 102 25.70 15.91 9.09
CA VAL A 102 26.98 16.44 9.62
C VAL A 102 28.13 16.30 8.63
N ARG A 103 28.02 15.38 7.66
CA ARG A 103 29.04 15.15 6.62
C ARG A 103 28.99 16.17 5.48
N ASP A 104 27.92 16.96 5.37
CA ASP A 104 27.63 17.78 4.20
C ASP A 104 27.53 19.27 4.57
N GLN A 105 28.63 19.82 5.08
CA GLN A 105 28.73 21.22 5.52
C GLN A 105 28.99 22.18 4.35
N HIS A 106 28.26 22.07 3.24
CA HIS A 106 28.37 23.05 2.17
C HIS A 106 27.53 24.30 2.48
N GLN A 107 28.04 25.48 2.14
CA GLN A 107 27.32 26.76 2.23
C GLN A 107 26.11 26.82 1.26
N GLY A 108 26.09 25.93 0.25
CA GLY A 108 25.08 25.90 -0.79
C GLY A 108 25.24 24.74 -1.77
N ALA A 109 24.31 24.65 -2.72
CA ALA A 109 24.31 23.67 -3.81
C ALA A 109 23.85 24.33 -5.13
N GLY A 110 24.21 23.74 -6.27
CA GLY A 110 23.84 24.24 -7.61
C GLY A 110 22.53 23.67 -8.16
N GLY A 111 21.88 22.79 -7.41
CA GLY A 111 20.56 22.31 -7.77
C GLY A 111 19.88 21.48 -6.70
N ILE A 112 18.65 21.08 -7.00
CA ILE A 112 17.80 20.30 -6.13
C ILE A 112 17.08 19.22 -6.92
N ILE A 113 17.10 18.02 -6.37
CA ILE A 113 16.31 16.89 -6.78
C ILE A 113 14.94 17.02 -6.12
N ILE A 114 13.92 17.08 -6.96
CA ILE A 114 12.54 16.96 -6.53
C ILE A 114 11.99 15.70 -7.16
N GLN A 115 11.36 14.85 -6.36
CA GLN A 115 10.50 13.80 -6.89
C GLN A 115 9.31 14.48 -7.56
N SER A 116 9.44 14.73 -8.85
CA SER A 116 8.42 15.32 -9.70
C SER A 116 8.15 14.34 -10.81
N ASN A 117 6.90 13.96 -10.98
CA ASN A 117 6.52 13.03 -12.02
C ASN A 117 6.79 13.65 -13.42
N THR A 118 7.17 12.82 -14.38
CA THR A 118 7.53 13.25 -15.75
C THR A 118 6.27 13.56 -16.55
N ASN A 119 6.26 14.61 -17.37
CA ASN A 119 5.13 15.00 -18.24
C ASN A 119 4.85 14.04 -19.43
N TRP A 120 5.26 12.79 -19.30
CA TRP A 120 5.15 11.75 -20.31
C TRP A 120 4.55 10.52 -19.65
N ILE A 121 3.60 9.90 -20.34
CA ILE A 121 3.22 8.52 -20.06
C ILE A 121 3.90 7.65 -21.09
N THR A 122 4.63 6.64 -20.60
CA THR A 122 5.31 5.67 -21.44
C THR A 122 4.50 4.39 -21.46
N LEU A 123 3.86 4.10 -22.59
CA LEU A 123 3.24 2.81 -22.87
C LEU A 123 4.22 1.98 -23.70
N THR A 124 4.60 0.80 -23.21
CA THR A 124 5.42 -0.15 -23.98
C THR A 124 4.52 -1.11 -24.74
N THR A 125 4.96 -1.65 -25.88
CA THR A 125 4.22 -2.71 -26.60
C THR A 125 4.00 -3.93 -25.71
N GLY A 126 4.94 -4.25 -24.82
CA GLY A 126 4.79 -5.29 -23.81
C GLY A 126 3.65 -5.03 -22.82
N ALA A 127 3.47 -3.77 -22.38
CA ALA A 127 2.34 -3.39 -21.52
C ALA A 127 1.02 -3.40 -22.31
N LEU A 128 1.00 -2.89 -23.54
CA LEU A 128 -0.20 -2.89 -24.39
C LEU A 128 -0.70 -4.31 -24.68
N ASN A 129 0.21 -5.26 -24.89
CA ASN A 129 -0.12 -6.67 -25.12
C ASN A 129 -0.70 -7.38 -23.88
N GLN A 130 -0.68 -6.75 -22.70
CA GLN A 130 -1.30 -7.31 -21.47
C GLN A 130 -2.79 -6.98 -21.37
N PHE A 131 -3.28 -5.99 -22.13
CA PHE A 131 -4.70 -5.64 -22.11
C PHE A 131 -5.48 -6.55 -23.08
N PRO A 132 -6.52 -7.26 -22.60
CA PRO A 132 -7.38 -8.09 -23.45
C PRO A 132 -8.11 -7.30 -24.55
N SER A 133 -8.28 -5.99 -24.39
CA SER A 133 -8.93 -5.12 -25.36
C SER A 133 -8.42 -3.68 -25.33
N GLU A 134 -8.65 -2.95 -26.42
CA GLU A 134 -8.33 -1.52 -26.53
C GLU A 134 -9.04 -0.67 -25.46
N ARG A 135 -10.31 -0.97 -25.18
CA ARG A 135 -11.13 -0.25 -24.19
C ARG A 135 -10.51 -0.31 -22.79
N GLU A 136 -9.91 -1.45 -22.43
CA GLU A 136 -9.23 -1.64 -21.15
C GLU A 136 -7.90 -0.91 -21.09
N ALA A 137 -7.16 -0.89 -22.19
CA ALA A 137 -5.94 -0.10 -22.32
C ALA A 137 -6.23 1.40 -22.15
N ILE A 138 -7.32 1.90 -22.78
CA ILE A 138 -7.75 3.30 -22.65
C ILE A 138 -8.16 3.63 -21.22
N PHE A 139 -9.02 2.82 -20.59
CA PHE A 139 -9.42 3.07 -19.20
C PHE A 139 -8.21 3.07 -18.26
N THR A 140 -7.32 2.09 -18.40
CA THR A 140 -6.10 2.01 -17.57
C THR A 140 -5.21 3.23 -17.80
N LEU A 141 -5.00 3.63 -19.06
CA LEU A 141 -4.25 4.85 -19.37
C LEU A 141 -4.88 6.10 -18.71
N PHE A 142 -6.20 6.21 -18.74
CA PHE A 142 -6.90 7.34 -18.14
C PHE A 142 -6.86 7.31 -16.62
N HIS A 143 -6.95 6.13 -16.01
CA HIS A 143 -6.75 5.96 -14.57
C HIS A 143 -5.34 6.44 -14.16
N GLU A 144 -4.31 6.01 -14.88
CA GLU A 144 -2.93 6.43 -14.66
C GLU A 144 -2.72 7.93 -14.94
N LEU A 145 -3.40 8.49 -15.94
CA LEU A 145 -3.44 9.95 -16.17
C LEU A 145 -4.15 10.67 -15.02
N GLY A 146 -5.21 10.09 -14.45
CA GLY A 146 -5.87 10.59 -13.25
C GLY A 146 -4.87 10.69 -12.12
N HIS A 147 -4.16 9.60 -11.83
CA HIS A 147 -3.04 9.63 -10.88
C HIS A 147 -2.01 10.68 -11.23
N TYR A 148 -1.62 10.79 -12.50
CA TYR A 148 -0.73 11.85 -12.95
C TYR A 148 -1.31 13.22 -12.51
N TYR A 149 -2.43 13.69 -13.03
CA TYR A 149 -2.92 15.04 -12.71
C TYR A 149 -3.19 15.29 -11.21
N LEU A 150 -3.57 14.26 -10.45
CA LEU A 150 -3.83 14.35 -9.00
C LEU A 150 -2.56 14.30 -8.14
N SER A 151 -1.58 13.46 -8.50
CA SER A 151 -0.36 13.21 -7.70
C SER A 151 0.69 14.31 -7.80
N HIS A 152 0.57 15.24 -8.76
CA HIS A 152 1.58 16.27 -9.04
C HIS A 152 1.61 17.44 -8.05
N GLY A 153 1.04 17.27 -6.86
CA GLY A 153 1.05 18.32 -5.83
C GLY A 153 0.21 19.55 -6.19
N ALA A 154 -0.61 19.48 -7.23
CA ALA A 154 -1.59 20.51 -7.56
C ALA A 154 -2.72 20.56 -6.51
N LEU A 155 -2.99 19.43 -5.85
CA LEU A 155 -4.09 19.25 -4.92
C LEU A 155 -3.57 18.80 -3.55
N ALA A 156 -4.09 19.45 -2.50
CA ALA A 156 -3.69 19.14 -1.14
C ALA A 156 -4.18 17.74 -0.78
N LYS A 157 -3.34 16.91 -0.13
CA LYS A 157 -3.75 15.57 0.31
C LYS A 157 -5.03 15.56 1.17
N SER A 158 -5.37 16.68 1.81
CA SER A 158 -6.60 16.87 2.57
C SER A 158 -7.87 16.88 1.71
N GLN A 159 -7.74 16.99 0.39
CA GLN A 159 -8.85 16.85 -0.56
C GLN A 159 -9.17 15.39 -0.88
N TYR A 160 -8.37 14.45 -0.35
CA TYR A 160 -8.51 13.01 -0.52
C TYR A 160 -8.27 12.33 0.83
N ASN A 161 -8.42 11.01 0.88
CA ASN A 161 -8.20 10.22 2.09
C ASN A 161 -9.08 10.67 3.26
N TYR A 162 -10.36 10.87 2.97
CA TYR A 162 -11.37 11.22 3.97
C TYR A 162 -12.45 10.16 4.04
N PHE A 163 -13.11 10.11 5.19
CA PHE A 163 -14.18 9.17 5.47
C PHE A 163 -15.53 9.84 5.25
N TYR A 164 -16.48 9.07 4.74
CA TYR A 164 -17.84 9.52 4.46
C TYR A 164 -18.82 8.38 4.74
N ARG A 165 -20.11 8.66 4.92
CA ARG A 165 -21.14 7.62 4.95
C ARG A 165 -21.70 7.39 3.56
N MET A 166 -21.86 6.14 3.18
CA MET A 166 -22.55 5.71 1.97
C MET A 166 -24.07 5.81 2.14
N ASN A 167 -24.55 7.04 2.33
CA ASN A 167 -25.97 7.39 2.44
C ASN A 167 -26.43 8.16 1.19
N ASP A 168 -27.74 8.41 1.06
CA ASP A 168 -28.30 9.16 -0.08
C ASP A 168 -27.67 10.53 -0.28
N ALA A 169 -27.33 11.24 0.81
CA ALA A 169 -26.75 12.58 0.73
C ALA A 169 -25.39 12.59 0.01
N ASN A 170 -24.54 11.58 0.25
CA ASN A 170 -23.27 11.43 -0.47
C ASN A 170 -23.42 10.67 -1.79
N ARG A 171 -24.36 9.73 -1.88
CA ARG A 171 -24.62 8.90 -3.06
C ARG A 171 -25.13 9.71 -4.26
N LEU A 172 -25.73 10.87 -4.03
CA LEU A 172 -26.20 11.77 -5.08
C LEU A 172 -25.14 12.79 -5.53
N LEU A 173 -23.92 12.71 -5.01
CA LEU A 173 -22.82 13.59 -5.36
C LEU A 173 -21.78 12.82 -6.17
N ALA A 174 -21.21 13.47 -7.20
CA ALA A 174 -20.09 12.91 -7.97
C ALA A 174 -18.82 12.72 -7.10
N ARG A 175 -18.71 13.51 -6.02
CA ARG A 175 -17.70 13.32 -4.98
C ARG A 175 -18.37 13.34 -3.61
N PRO A 176 -18.18 12.32 -2.76
CA PRO A 176 -18.76 12.32 -1.43
C PRO A 176 -18.19 13.46 -0.59
N ARG A 177 -18.94 13.94 0.40
CA ARG A 177 -18.45 14.94 1.35
C ARG A 177 -17.79 14.24 2.54
N GLU A 178 -16.66 14.79 2.98
CA GLU A 178 -16.05 14.38 4.24
C GLU A 178 -17.02 14.58 5.41
N GLU A 179 -17.06 13.59 6.30
CA GLU A 179 -17.82 13.62 7.54
C GLU A 179 -16.85 13.61 8.73
N PRO A 180 -16.54 14.77 9.34
CA PRO A 180 -15.51 14.88 10.38
C PRO A 180 -15.72 13.96 11.58
N GLU A 181 -16.96 13.60 11.91
CA GLU A 181 -17.28 12.66 12.99
C GLU A 181 -16.75 11.23 12.75
N LEU A 182 -16.46 10.85 11.50
CA LEU A 182 -15.85 9.56 11.16
C LEU A 182 -14.34 9.56 11.30
N GLN A 183 -13.70 10.72 11.50
CA GLN A 183 -12.24 10.84 11.50
C GLN A 183 -11.56 9.94 12.55
N GLU A 184 -12.12 9.84 13.75
CA GLU A 184 -11.54 9.00 14.81
C GLU A 184 -11.69 7.50 14.52
N LEU A 185 -12.83 7.07 13.97
CA LEU A 185 -12.99 5.68 13.52
C LEU A 185 -12.03 5.39 12.36
N GLY A 186 -11.94 6.31 11.40
CA GLY A 186 -11.03 6.23 10.26
C GLY A 186 -9.56 6.09 10.66
N LYS A 187 -9.10 6.89 11.64
CA LYS A 187 -7.73 6.76 12.20
C LYS A 187 -7.49 5.36 12.77
N LYS A 188 -8.47 4.79 13.49
CA LYS A 188 -8.36 3.43 14.03
C LYS A 188 -8.30 2.40 12.91
N LEU A 189 -9.15 2.51 11.89
CA LEU A 189 -9.15 1.63 10.71
C LEU A 189 -7.83 1.70 9.94
N LEU A 190 -7.25 2.89 9.78
CA LEU A 190 -5.95 3.08 9.10
C LEU A 190 -4.74 2.60 9.93
N ALA A 191 -4.91 2.46 11.24
CA ALA A 191 -3.87 1.93 12.13
C ALA A 191 -3.86 0.39 12.19
N LEU A 192 -4.86 -0.27 11.59
CA LEU A 192 -4.93 -1.73 11.53
C LEU A 192 -3.79 -2.28 10.64
N PRO A 193 -3.23 -3.47 10.94
CA PRO A 193 -2.26 -4.10 10.07
C PRO A 193 -2.85 -4.40 8.69
N SER A 194 -2.06 -4.20 7.64
CA SER A 194 -2.49 -4.41 6.25
C SER A 194 -2.59 -5.88 5.85
N TYR A 195 -1.87 -6.76 6.54
CA TYR A 195 -1.88 -8.19 6.26
C TYR A 195 -3.04 -8.87 7.00
N ARG A 196 -3.62 -9.88 6.35
CA ARG A 196 -4.72 -10.68 6.89
C ARG A 196 -4.27 -12.10 7.12
N THR A 197 -4.72 -12.66 8.23
CA THR A 197 -4.62 -14.07 8.55
C THR A 197 -5.99 -14.70 8.41
N GLN A 198 -6.05 -15.92 7.90
CA GLN A 198 -7.28 -16.67 7.76
C GLN A 198 -7.52 -17.49 9.02
N PRO A 199 -8.54 -17.18 9.84
CA PRO A 199 -8.82 -17.95 11.03
C PRO A 199 -9.23 -19.39 10.63
N ILE A 200 -8.72 -20.36 11.38
CA ILE A 200 -9.12 -21.76 11.25
C ILE A 200 -10.05 -22.09 12.42
N GLU A 201 -11.26 -22.57 12.10
CA GLU A 201 -12.21 -22.98 13.12
C GLU A 201 -11.61 -24.10 14.00
N GLY A 202 -11.60 -23.89 15.32
CA GLY A 202 -11.07 -24.85 16.28
C GLY A 202 -9.55 -24.81 16.51
N GLN A 203 -8.81 -23.89 15.87
CA GLN A 203 -7.37 -23.74 16.14
C GLN A 203 -7.09 -23.31 17.59
N ALA A 204 -6.07 -23.89 18.21
CA ALA A 204 -5.60 -23.50 19.54
C ALA A 204 -4.70 -22.25 19.49
N LEU A 205 -4.00 -22.05 18.38
CA LEU A 205 -3.06 -20.96 18.15
C LEU A 205 -3.55 -20.03 17.05
N HIS A 206 -3.36 -18.73 17.24
CA HIS A 206 -3.66 -17.74 16.21
C HIS A 206 -2.79 -17.97 14.98
N SER A 207 -3.40 -17.96 13.78
CA SER A 207 -2.76 -18.34 12.52
C SER A 207 -1.50 -17.50 12.19
N GLU A 208 -1.45 -16.23 12.62
CA GLU A 208 -0.26 -15.37 12.46
C GLU A 208 1.00 -15.94 13.11
N LEU A 209 0.85 -16.75 14.18
CA LEU A 209 1.99 -17.38 14.82
C LEU A 209 2.79 -18.21 13.83
N TYR A 210 2.14 -18.81 12.83
CA TYR A 210 2.80 -19.61 11.80
C TYR A 210 3.92 -18.86 11.07
N SER A 211 3.78 -17.55 10.85
CA SER A 211 4.83 -16.74 10.22
C SER A 211 6.10 -16.62 11.05
N TYR A 212 6.04 -16.86 12.37
CA TYR A 212 7.17 -16.81 13.29
C TYR A 212 7.79 -18.20 13.55
N LEU A 213 7.09 -19.28 13.19
CA LEU A 213 7.46 -20.63 13.59
C LEU A 213 8.75 -21.15 12.95
N PRO A 214 9.08 -20.89 11.68
CA PRO A 214 10.39 -21.27 11.14
C PRO A 214 11.54 -20.66 11.95
N THR A 215 11.42 -19.40 12.32
CA THR A 215 12.40 -18.69 13.17
C THR A 215 12.42 -19.26 14.59
N ALA A 216 11.26 -19.56 15.19
CA ALA A 216 11.18 -20.15 16.52
C ALA A 216 11.78 -21.56 16.57
N ILE A 217 11.52 -22.39 15.55
CA ILE A 217 12.05 -23.74 15.46
C ILE A 217 13.58 -23.69 15.34
N GLN A 218 14.11 -22.83 14.46
CA GLN A 218 15.54 -22.70 14.23
C GLN A 218 16.30 -22.09 15.41
N ASN A 219 15.74 -21.06 16.04
CA ASN A 219 16.47 -20.25 17.02
C ASN A 219 16.16 -20.61 18.47
N LEU A 220 15.05 -21.30 18.74
CA LEU A 220 14.65 -21.67 20.10
C LEU A 220 14.59 -23.19 20.28
N ILE A 221 13.79 -23.88 19.47
CA ILE A 221 13.49 -25.31 19.70
C ILE A 221 14.69 -26.19 19.40
N LEU A 222 15.33 -26.03 18.23
CA LEU A 222 16.50 -26.83 17.85
C LEU A 222 17.67 -26.68 18.85
N PRO A 223 18.09 -25.46 19.26
CA PRO A 223 19.11 -25.30 20.28
C PRO A 223 18.73 -25.95 21.62
N ALA A 224 17.50 -25.74 22.10
CA ALA A 224 17.04 -26.29 23.37
C ALA A 224 17.06 -27.82 23.41
N CYS A 225 16.66 -28.47 22.31
CA CYS A 225 16.54 -29.93 22.23
C CYS A 225 17.83 -30.64 21.79
N SER A 226 18.79 -29.92 21.21
CA SER A 226 20.09 -30.48 20.84
C SER A 226 20.87 -31.07 22.03
N ALA A 227 20.57 -30.60 23.24
CA ALA A 227 21.21 -31.03 24.47
C ALA A 227 20.53 -32.24 25.16
N HIS A 228 19.85 -33.10 24.38
CA HIS A 228 19.23 -34.39 24.78
C HIS A 228 17.95 -34.37 25.65
N GLY A 229 17.40 -33.20 26.01
CA GLY A 229 16.22 -33.13 26.89
C GLY A 229 14.85 -33.35 26.23
N CYS A 230 14.64 -32.83 25.02
CA CYS A 230 13.32 -32.81 24.37
C CYS A 230 13.30 -33.40 22.94
N SER A 231 14.37 -34.07 22.51
CA SER A 231 14.54 -34.50 21.11
C SER A 231 13.45 -35.47 20.63
N GLU A 232 12.96 -36.37 21.47
CA GLU A 232 11.92 -37.34 21.09
C GLU A 232 10.56 -36.66 20.89
N VAL A 233 10.11 -35.86 21.86
CA VAL A 233 8.82 -35.14 21.80
C VAL A 233 8.83 -34.08 20.69
N CYS A 234 9.98 -33.46 20.42
CA CYS A 234 10.13 -32.45 19.38
C CYS A 234 10.51 -33.01 18.00
N ALA A 235 10.77 -34.32 17.85
CA ALA A 235 11.12 -34.91 16.56
C ALA A 235 10.08 -34.62 15.46
N PRO A 236 8.75 -34.69 15.71
CA PRO A 236 7.75 -34.40 14.69
C PRO A 236 7.79 -32.95 14.18
N ILE A 237 7.98 -31.97 15.07
CA ILE A 237 8.00 -30.56 14.67
C ILE A 237 9.31 -30.19 13.94
N ILE A 238 10.42 -30.81 14.33
CA ILE A 238 11.71 -30.66 13.66
C ILE A 238 11.67 -31.27 12.25
N ALA A 239 11.08 -32.47 12.13
CA ALA A 239 10.88 -33.12 10.85
C ALA A 239 9.97 -32.29 9.94
N PHE A 240 8.87 -31.75 10.49
CA PHE A 240 7.98 -30.87 9.75
C PHE A 240 8.70 -29.64 9.18
N ALA A 241 9.51 -28.95 10.00
CA ALA A 241 10.24 -27.76 9.56
C ALA A 241 11.33 -28.06 8.52
N SER A 242 11.87 -29.27 8.54
CA SER A 242 12.93 -29.71 7.61
C SER A 242 12.35 -30.26 6.30
N ASP A 243 11.07 -30.66 6.28
CA ASP A 243 10.42 -31.23 5.12
C ASP A 243 9.73 -30.15 4.29
N LYS A 244 10.40 -29.81 3.18
CA LYS A 244 9.88 -28.83 2.22
C LYS A 244 8.52 -29.25 1.63
N SER A 245 8.28 -30.55 1.45
CA SER A 245 7.01 -31.03 0.89
C SER A 245 5.83 -30.80 1.85
N LEU A 246 6.07 -30.92 3.16
CA LEU A 246 5.04 -30.65 4.17
C LEU A 246 4.75 -29.15 4.30
N THR A 247 5.78 -28.32 4.28
CA THR A 247 5.60 -26.86 4.31
C THR A 247 4.95 -26.34 3.03
N GLU A 248 5.27 -26.90 1.86
CA GLU A 248 4.64 -26.58 0.57
C GLU A 248 3.14 -26.97 0.55
N LYS A 249 2.72 -28.02 1.25
CA LYS A 249 1.30 -28.40 1.39
C LYS A 249 0.46 -27.35 2.12
N LEU A 250 1.06 -26.57 3.01
CA LEU A 250 0.38 -25.43 3.66
C LEU A 250 0.32 -24.18 2.77
N GLY A 251 0.99 -24.21 1.61
CA GLY A 251 0.91 -23.17 0.59
C GLY A 251 1.30 -21.78 1.11
N THR A 252 0.37 -20.83 0.98
CA THR A 252 0.54 -19.44 1.44
C THR A 252 -0.17 -19.16 2.77
N PHE A 253 -0.37 -20.17 3.62
CA PHE A 253 -0.84 -19.95 4.99
C PHE A 253 0.16 -19.07 5.78
N PRO A 254 -0.30 -18.10 6.60
CA PRO A 254 -1.68 -17.84 7.04
C PRO A 254 -2.54 -16.97 6.13
N GLN A 255 -2.08 -16.57 4.94
CA GLN A 255 -2.85 -15.70 4.04
C GLN A 255 -3.94 -16.47 3.26
N ALA A 256 -3.74 -17.75 2.99
CA ALA A 256 -4.73 -18.61 2.35
C ALA A 256 -5.46 -19.51 3.35
N GLN A 257 -6.77 -19.65 3.16
CA GLN A 257 -7.59 -20.62 3.86
C GLN A 257 -7.12 -22.05 3.55
N LEU A 258 -6.97 -22.87 4.60
CA LEU A 258 -6.64 -24.27 4.48
C LEU A 258 -7.91 -25.13 4.31
N SER A 259 -7.79 -26.24 3.59
CA SER A 259 -8.85 -27.22 3.42
C SER A 259 -8.26 -28.62 3.20
N GLY A 260 -9.06 -29.66 3.40
CA GLY A 260 -8.67 -31.06 3.19
C GLY A 260 -7.39 -31.45 3.93
N GLU A 261 -6.47 -32.13 3.24
CA GLU A 261 -5.21 -32.62 3.80
C GLU A 261 -4.35 -31.51 4.43
N ALA A 262 -4.35 -30.30 3.85
CA ALA A 262 -3.58 -29.18 4.37
C ALA A 262 -4.10 -28.71 5.74
N LEU A 263 -5.42 -28.77 5.95
CA LEU A 263 -6.04 -28.44 7.24
C LEU A 263 -5.71 -29.50 8.30
N ASP A 264 -5.78 -30.79 7.95
CA ASP A 264 -5.40 -31.88 8.84
C ASP A 264 -3.92 -31.79 9.24
N LEU A 265 -3.06 -31.45 8.27
CA LEU A 265 -1.63 -31.24 8.49
C LEU A 265 -1.37 -30.07 9.44
N TYR A 266 -2.12 -28.97 9.31
CA TYR A 266 -2.04 -27.83 10.23
C TYR A 266 -2.39 -28.23 11.67
N PHE A 267 -3.48 -28.98 11.91
CA PHE A 267 -3.84 -29.39 13.27
C PHE A 267 -2.82 -30.37 13.87
N GLN A 268 -2.25 -31.27 13.06
CA GLN A 268 -1.16 -32.14 13.52
C GLN A 268 0.07 -31.32 13.90
N PHE A 269 0.43 -30.35 13.06
CA PHE A 269 1.52 -29.42 13.32
C PHE A 269 1.30 -28.63 14.62
N GLU A 270 0.11 -28.04 14.81
CA GLU A 270 -0.25 -27.29 16.01
C GLU A 270 -0.15 -28.15 17.28
N LYS A 271 -0.68 -29.37 17.23
CA LYS A 271 -0.59 -30.33 18.34
C LYS A 271 0.86 -30.69 18.66
N ASN A 272 1.68 -30.99 17.65
CA ASN A 272 3.08 -31.37 17.81
C ASN A 272 3.92 -30.20 18.35
N LEU A 273 3.65 -28.98 17.89
CA LEU A 273 4.29 -27.77 18.40
C LEU A 273 3.99 -27.57 19.88
N LEU A 274 2.72 -27.64 20.29
CA LEU A 274 2.33 -27.47 21.69
C LEU A 274 2.92 -28.57 22.58
N SER A 275 2.95 -29.81 22.09
CA SER A 275 3.59 -30.93 22.80
C SER A 275 5.09 -30.69 22.98
N CYS A 276 5.81 -30.32 21.92
CA CYS A 276 7.24 -30.04 21.98
C CYS A 276 7.56 -28.85 22.91
N THR A 277 6.84 -27.74 22.75
CA THR A 277 7.12 -26.49 23.47
C THR A 277 6.68 -26.53 24.93
N ASN A 278 5.88 -27.52 25.34
CA ASN A 278 5.60 -27.82 26.75
C ASN A 278 6.83 -28.38 27.48
N GLU A 279 7.70 -29.11 26.79
CA GLU A 279 8.92 -29.71 27.38
C GLU A 279 10.07 -28.70 27.53
N ILE A 280 9.98 -27.55 26.85
CA ILE A 280 11.02 -26.53 26.86
C ILE A 280 10.67 -25.46 27.89
N ARG A 281 11.51 -25.27 28.90
CA ARG A 281 11.31 -24.24 29.94
C ARG A 281 12.07 -22.95 29.61
N MET A 282 11.51 -21.83 30.02
CA MET A 282 12.18 -20.53 29.93
C MET A 282 12.96 -20.26 31.22
N THR A 283 14.15 -19.69 31.10
CA THR A 283 14.98 -19.27 32.23
C THR A 283 15.47 -17.84 32.05
N SER A 284 15.76 -17.15 33.16
CA SER A 284 16.48 -15.88 33.19
C SER A 284 17.99 -16.06 33.37
N GLU A 285 18.43 -17.28 33.63
CA GLU A 285 19.84 -17.64 33.81
C GLU A 285 20.45 -18.12 32.48
N THR A 286 21.68 -18.65 32.54
CA THR A 286 22.28 -19.32 31.37
C THR A 286 21.50 -20.60 31.07
N PRO A 287 20.90 -20.74 29.88
CA PRO A 287 20.08 -21.90 29.56
C PRO A 287 20.88 -23.21 29.62
N VAL A 288 20.31 -24.23 30.26
CA VAL A 288 20.79 -25.61 30.18
C VAL A 288 19.95 -26.42 29.19
N ALA A 289 20.20 -27.73 29.10
CA ALA A 289 19.45 -28.63 28.23
C ALA A 289 17.94 -28.58 28.50
N GLY A 290 17.13 -28.40 27.44
CA GLY A 290 15.68 -28.24 27.58
C GLY A 290 15.24 -26.86 28.08
N GLU A 291 16.16 -25.91 28.24
CA GLU A 291 15.85 -24.53 28.59
C GLU A 291 16.18 -23.54 27.47
N ILE A 292 15.51 -22.39 27.49
CA ILE A 292 15.76 -21.24 26.62
C ILE A 292 15.73 -19.96 27.44
N SER A 293 16.48 -18.94 27.05
CA SER A 293 16.42 -17.67 27.78
C SER A 293 15.14 -16.91 27.44
N VAL A 294 14.53 -16.25 28.44
CA VAL A 294 13.39 -15.35 28.24
C VAL A 294 13.69 -14.27 27.19
N GLU A 295 14.93 -13.79 27.16
CA GLU A 295 15.37 -12.79 26.18
C GLU A 295 15.39 -13.33 24.74
N ALA A 296 15.78 -14.59 24.53
CA ALA A 296 15.71 -15.22 23.22
C ALA A 296 14.26 -15.37 22.75
N VAL A 297 13.36 -15.75 23.66
CA VAL A 297 11.92 -15.84 23.38
C VAL A 297 11.36 -14.49 22.96
N LYS A 298 11.66 -13.41 23.70
CA LYS A 298 11.21 -12.05 23.38
C LYS A 298 11.71 -11.52 22.04
N LYS A 299 12.87 -11.99 21.57
CA LYS A 299 13.41 -11.63 20.25
C LYS A 299 12.64 -12.27 19.10
N VAL A 300 12.03 -13.44 19.32
CA VAL A 300 11.23 -14.14 18.31
C VAL A 300 9.75 -13.77 18.45
N PHE A 301 9.23 -13.86 19.68
CA PHE A 301 7.87 -13.54 20.07
C PHE A 301 7.87 -12.19 20.79
N TRP A 302 7.75 -11.13 20.01
CA TRP A 302 7.83 -9.74 20.46
C TRP A 302 6.58 -9.26 21.23
N LYS A 303 5.51 -10.05 21.21
CA LYS A 303 4.30 -9.84 22.01
C LYS A 303 4.12 -11.00 22.98
N GLY A 304 3.42 -10.74 24.08
CA GLY A 304 3.05 -11.76 25.06
C GLY A 304 3.96 -11.76 26.27
N ASP A 305 3.52 -12.51 27.27
CA ASP A 305 4.28 -12.72 28.50
C ASP A 305 5.25 -13.88 28.33
N SER A 306 6.52 -13.60 28.57
CA SER A 306 7.58 -14.62 28.66
C SER A 306 8.16 -14.56 30.08
N VAL A 307 7.84 -15.56 30.90
CA VAL A 307 8.18 -15.58 32.33
C VAL A 307 9.10 -16.76 32.62
N ALA A 308 10.19 -16.52 33.35
CA ALA A 308 11.10 -17.59 33.76
C ALA A 308 10.36 -18.66 34.60
N GLY A 309 10.71 -19.92 34.40
CA GLY A 309 10.06 -21.08 35.02
C GLY A 309 8.82 -21.60 34.27
N GLN A 310 8.26 -20.86 33.32
CA GLN A 310 7.16 -21.33 32.47
C GLN A 310 7.67 -22.08 31.23
N SER A 311 6.79 -22.84 30.57
CA SER A 311 7.12 -23.49 29.30
C SER A 311 7.07 -22.50 28.13
N LEU A 312 7.81 -22.79 27.05
CA LEU A 312 7.73 -22.03 25.81
C LEU A 312 6.29 -22.01 25.25
N SER A 313 5.56 -23.11 25.41
CA SER A 313 4.14 -23.23 25.06
C SER A 313 3.30 -22.14 25.75
N SER A 314 3.52 -21.86 27.04
CA SER A 314 2.81 -20.79 27.76
C SER A 314 3.06 -19.41 27.13
N SER A 315 4.28 -19.13 26.68
CA SER A 315 4.58 -17.87 25.98
C SER A 315 3.91 -17.79 24.61
N ILE A 316 3.90 -18.89 23.85
CA ILE A 316 3.23 -18.99 22.55
C ILE A 316 1.72 -18.79 22.71
N GLN A 317 1.11 -19.43 23.71
CA GLN A 317 -0.30 -19.28 24.04
C GLN A 317 -0.65 -17.85 24.50
N SER A 318 0.22 -17.20 25.30
CA SER A 318 0.05 -15.80 25.68
C SER A 318 0.07 -14.86 24.46
N MET A 319 1.03 -15.04 23.55
CA MET A 319 1.08 -14.30 22.30
C MET A 319 -0.15 -14.58 21.42
N SER A 320 -0.56 -15.84 21.31
CA SER A 320 -1.78 -16.26 20.60
C SER A 320 -3.02 -15.52 21.12
N ALA A 321 -3.20 -15.47 22.44
CA ALA A 321 -4.33 -14.79 23.07
C ALA A 321 -4.34 -13.28 22.78
N LEU A 322 -3.18 -12.62 22.79
CA LEU A 322 -3.06 -11.21 22.39
C LEU A 322 -3.43 -10.99 20.92
N LEU A 323 -2.99 -11.89 20.03
CA LEU A 323 -3.32 -11.81 18.62
C LEU A 323 -4.82 -12.02 18.37
N PHE A 324 -5.46 -12.98 19.04
CA PHE A 324 -6.91 -13.13 19.02
C PHE A 324 -7.64 -11.90 19.53
N ALA A 325 -7.17 -11.28 20.62
CA ALA A 325 -7.77 -10.05 21.14
C ALA A 325 -7.66 -8.90 20.13
N GLN A 326 -6.51 -8.74 19.48
CA GLN A 326 -6.31 -7.76 18.42
C GLN A 326 -7.17 -8.03 17.18
N GLU A 327 -7.31 -9.29 16.79
CA GLU A 327 -8.19 -9.68 15.70
C GLU A 327 -9.66 -9.40 16.04
N ASN A 328 -10.10 -9.67 17.27
CA ASN A 328 -11.45 -9.34 17.72
C ASN A 328 -11.70 -7.82 17.71
N GLU A 329 -10.74 -7.02 18.17
CA GLU A 329 -10.83 -5.55 18.11
C GLU A 329 -10.90 -5.06 16.66
N LYS A 330 -10.02 -5.58 15.80
CA LYS A 330 -10.02 -5.33 14.34
C LYS A 330 -11.39 -5.66 13.74
N ASN A 331 -11.93 -6.83 14.04
CA ASN A 331 -13.21 -7.31 13.53
C ASN A 331 -14.37 -6.43 14.01
N ALA A 332 -14.34 -5.98 15.27
CA ALA A 332 -15.31 -5.06 15.82
C ALA A 332 -15.25 -3.69 15.14
N LEU A 333 -14.05 -3.15 14.85
CA LEU A 333 -13.88 -1.89 14.12
C LEU A 333 -14.40 -2.00 12.68
N PHE A 334 -14.11 -3.09 11.99
CA PHE A 334 -14.65 -3.32 10.65
C PHE A 334 -16.17 -3.48 10.67
N GLN A 335 -16.72 -4.21 11.64
CA GLN A 335 -18.17 -4.34 11.78
C GLN A 335 -18.82 -2.98 12.06
N GLN A 336 -18.22 -2.18 12.95
CA GLN A 336 -18.66 -0.82 13.21
C GLN A 336 -18.65 0.05 11.94
N ALA A 337 -17.63 -0.11 11.08
CA ALA A 337 -17.54 0.60 9.81
C ALA A 337 -18.64 0.14 8.83
N ILE A 338 -18.93 -1.16 8.75
CA ILE A 338 -20.03 -1.70 7.95
C ILE A 338 -21.38 -1.18 8.46
N ASP A 339 -21.63 -1.25 9.77
CA ASP A 339 -22.89 -0.83 10.38
C ASP A 339 -23.14 0.67 10.17
N GLN A 340 -22.07 1.49 10.21
CA GLN A 340 -22.13 2.92 9.92
C GLN A 340 -22.02 3.26 8.43
N ARG A 341 -21.93 2.24 7.56
CA ARG A 341 -21.78 2.38 6.10
C ARG A 341 -20.63 3.30 5.72
N VAL A 342 -19.50 3.16 6.39
CA VAL A 342 -18.32 4.01 6.18
C VAL A 342 -17.70 3.68 4.82
N GLY A 343 -17.58 4.68 3.97
CA GLY A 343 -16.71 4.69 2.80
C GLY A 343 -15.40 5.42 3.12
N TYR A 344 -14.41 5.24 2.25
CA TYR A 344 -13.13 5.94 2.32
C TYR A 344 -12.80 6.42 0.92
N TYR A 345 -12.73 7.74 0.73
CA TYR A 345 -12.48 8.32 -0.58
C TYR A 345 -10.99 8.56 -0.75
N THR A 346 -10.35 7.89 -1.71
CA THR A 346 -8.89 7.91 -1.90
C THR A 346 -8.50 8.55 -3.23
N THR A 347 -7.19 8.71 -3.43
CA THR A 347 -6.64 9.14 -4.72
C THR A 347 -6.88 8.11 -5.83
N GLU A 348 -7.04 6.82 -5.48
CA GLU A 348 -7.37 5.75 -6.43
C GLU A 348 -8.81 5.88 -6.93
N GLU A 349 -9.75 6.17 -6.03
CA GLU A 349 -11.14 6.42 -6.41
C GLU A 349 -11.29 7.69 -7.24
N GLU A 350 -10.58 8.76 -6.93
CA GLU A 350 -10.61 9.97 -7.78
C GLU A 350 -9.98 9.70 -9.16
N ALA A 351 -8.93 8.90 -9.24
CA ALA A 351 -8.34 8.52 -10.54
C ALA A 351 -9.32 7.71 -11.39
N ASP A 352 -10.07 6.80 -10.77
CA ASP A 352 -11.18 6.08 -11.39
C ASP A 352 -12.28 7.03 -11.89
N ASN A 353 -12.72 7.99 -11.07
CA ASN A 353 -13.77 8.95 -11.44
C ASN A 353 -13.35 9.84 -12.62
N ILE A 354 -12.12 10.36 -12.59
CA ILE A 354 -11.57 11.16 -13.70
C ILE A 354 -11.48 10.31 -14.98
N ALA A 355 -11.10 9.04 -14.87
CA ALA A 355 -11.04 8.16 -16.02
C ALA A 355 -12.42 7.97 -16.67
N LEU A 356 -13.47 7.75 -15.86
CA LEU A 356 -14.85 7.69 -16.36
C LEU A 356 -15.27 8.98 -17.06
N GLN A 357 -14.96 10.13 -16.45
CA GLN A 357 -15.26 11.43 -17.03
C GLN A 357 -14.60 11.60 -18.40
N TRP A 358 -13.30 11.33 -18.53
CA TRP A 358 -12.61 11.45 -19.82
C TRP A 358 -13.09 10.45 -20.86
N MET A 359 -13.42 9.22 -20.46
CA MET A 359 -14.08 8.28 -21.37
C MET A 359 -15.37 8.89 -21.90
N SER A 360 -16.24 9.38 -21.02
CA SER A 360 -17.52 9.98 -21.39
C SER A 360 -17.36 11.20 -22.30
N ASP A 361 -16.46 12.14 -21.96
CA ASP A 361 -16.17 13.34 -22.75
C ASP A 361 -15.64 13.00 -24.15
N LEU A 362 -14.90 11.90 -24.26
CA LEU A 362 -14.40 11.39 -25.54
C LEU A 362 -15.43 10.55 -26.31
N GLY A 363 -16.61 10.31 -25.75
CA GLY A 363 -17.66 9.51 -26.40
C GLY A 363 -17.38 8.02 -26.30
N ILE A 364 -16.64 7.59 -25.28
CA ILE A 364 -16.40 6.19 -24.95
C ILE A 364 -17.31 5.84 -23.76
N SER A 365 -18.01 4.71 -23.82
CA SER A 365 -18.89 4.30 -22.71
C SER A 365 -18.11 4.18 -21.39
N ALA A 366 -18.51 4.95 -20.38
CA ALA A 366 -17.99 4.81 -19.02
C ALA A 366 -18.30 3.40 -18.45
N HIS A 367 -19.36 2.74 -18.93
CA HIS A 367 -19.72 1.38 -18.53
C HIS A 367 -18.66 0.32 -18.85
N TYR A 368 -17.79 0.56 -19.84
CA TYR A 368 -16.70 -0.38 -20.15
C TYR A 368 -15.69 -0.52 -19.01
N ALA A 369 -15.54 0.51 -18.16
CA ALA A 369 -14.71 0.43 -16.97
C ALA A 369 -15.27 -0.57 -15.93
N VAL A 370 -16.59 -0.63 -15.78
CA VAL A 370 -17.25 -1.59 -14.88
C VAL A 370 -17.01 -3.02 -15.36
N ASP A 371 -17.18 -3.26 -16.67
CA ASP A 371 -16.92 -4.57 -17.27
C ASP A 371 -15.44 -4.99 -17.14
N TYR A 372 -14.53 -4.04 -17.37
CA TYR A 372 -13.10 -4.25 -17.16
C TYR A 372 -12.81 -4.70 -15.73
N TRP A 373 -13.31 -3.97 -14.73
CA TRP A 373 -13.05 -4.31 -13.34
C TRP A 373 -13.65 -5.66 -12.95
N PHE A 374 -14.79 -6.06 -13.51
CA PHE A 374 -15.31 -7.42 -13.32
C PHE A 374 -14.41 -8.49 -13.94
N ARG A 375 -13.90 -8.29 -15.17
CA ARG A 375 -12.95 -9.22 -15.80
C ARG A 375 -11.63 -9.29 -15.04
N PHE A 376 -11.13 -8.15 -14.59
CA PHE A 376 -9.97 -8.08 -13.72
C PHE A 376 -10.24 -8.88 -12.44
N PHE A 377 -11.40 -8.65 -11.81
CA PHE A 377 -11.79 -9.38 -10.60
C PHE A 377 -11.85 -10.89 -10.86
N GLU A 378 -12.43 -11.34 -11.96
CA GLU A 378 -12.41 -12.74 -12.38
C GLU A 378 -10.99 -13.30 -12.46
N SER A 379 -10.06 -12.57 -13.09
CA SER A 379 -8.66 -12.98 -13.24
C SER A 379 -7.89 -13.09 -11.91
N VAL A 380 -8.22 -12.24 -10.94
CA VAL A 380 -7.55 -12.22 -9.62
C VAL A 380 -8.34 -12.91 -8.51
N SER A 381 -9.59 -13.31 -8.75
CA SER A 381 -10.51 -13.87 -7.74
C SER A 381 -9.99 -15.17 -7.11
N SER A 382 -9.28 -15.99 -7.89
CA SER A 382 -8.60 -17.19 -7.38
C SER A 382 -7.52 -16.87 -6.34
N LYS A 383 -7.02 -15.62 -6.33
CA LYS A 383 -6.02 -15.10 -5.39
C LYS A 383 -6.61 -14.18 -4.32
N GLN A 384 -7.74 -13.54 -4.62
CA GLN A 384 -8.48 -12.68 -3.68
C GLN A 384 -9.52 -13.51 -2.94
N GLN A 385 -9.18 -13.97 -1.74
CA GLN A 385 -10.13 -14.68 -0.89
C GLN A 385 -11.20 -13.71 -0.34
N ALA A 386 -12.45 -14.16 -0.41
CA ALA A 386 -13.56 -13.50 0.25
C ALA A 386 -13.28 -13.42 1.76
N SER A 387 -13.74 -12.34 2.38
CA SER A 387 -13.69 -12.18 3.82
C SER A 387 -14.96 -11.45 4.27
N PRO A 388 -15.30 -11.45 5.57
CA PRO A 388 -16.43 -10.66 6.08
C PRO A 388 -16.38 -9.18 5.68
N TYR A 389 -15.18 -8.68 5.33
CA TYR A 389 -14.91 -7.28 5.03
C TYR A 389 -14.50 -7.05 3.58
N ASN A 390 -14.53 -8.06 2.72
CA ASN A 390 -14.22 -7.96 1.30
C ASN A 390 -15.07 -8.98 0.55
N PHE A 391 -16.01 -8.48 -0.26
CA PHE A 391 -16.83 -9.34 -1.09
C PHE A 391 -15.96 -10.06 -2.11
N GLY A 392 -16.07 -11.39 -2.18
CA GLY A 392 -15.56 -12.14 -3.32
C GLY A 392 -16.38 -11.87 -4.59
N LEU A 393 -15.91 -12.34 -5.74
CA LEU A 393 -16.56 -12.12 -7.04
C LEU A 393 -18.06 -12.48 -7.02
N GLY A 394 -18.42 -13.64 -6.47
CA GLY A 394 -19.83 -14.08 -6.40
C GLY A 394 -20.71 -13.15 -5.56
N GLN A 395 -20.23 -12.72 -4.40
CA GLN A 395 -20.95 -11.73 -3.56
C GLN A 395 -21.08 -10.38 -4.30
N CYS A 396 -20.07 -9.99 -5.07
CA CYS A 396 -20.10 -8.78 -5.86
C CYS A 396 -21.12 -8.83 -6.99
N ARG A 397 -21.22 -9.96 -7.71
CA ARG A 397 -22.24 -10.19 -8.74
C ARG A 397 -23.65 -10.17 -8.16
N ILE A 398 -23.86 -10.80 -7.00
CA ILE A 398 -25.15 -10.74 -6.28
C ILE A 398 -25.48 -9.29 -5.89
N ALA A 399 -24.50 -8.52 -5.43
CA ALA A 399 -24.69 -7.10 -5.13
C ALA A 399 -25.07 -6.30 -6.38
N GLN A 400 -24.43 -6.56 -7.53
CA GLN A 400 -24.77 -5.97 -8.83
C GLN A 400 -26.20 -6.31 -9.26
N GLU A 401 -26.59 -7.59 -9.23
CA GLU A 401 -27.92 -8.08 -9.60
C GLU A 401 -29.03 -7.50 -8.74
N ASN A 402 -28.74 -7.26 -7.45
CA ASN A 402 -29.65 -6.60 -6.52
C ASN A 402 -29.64 -5.06 -6.62
N GLY A 403 -28.99 -4.49 -7.65
CA GLY A 403 -28.98 -3.05 -7.89
C GLY A 403 -28.14 -2.26 -6.89
N TRP A 404 -27.13 -2.89 -6.29
CA TRP A 404 -26.22 -2.28 -5.30
C TRP A 404 -26.96 -1.68 -4.11
N LEU A 405 -27.76 -2.52 -3.42
CA LEU A 405 -28.48 -2.13 -2.20
C LEU A 405 -27.58 -1.31 -1.26
N GLU A 406 -28.06 -0.14 -0.86
CA GLU A 406 -27.28 0.94 -0.28
C GLU A 406 -26.41 0.53 0.90
N GLY A 407 -25.12 0.88 0.80
CA GLY A 407 -24.17 0.81 1.91
C GLY A 407 -23.78 -0.60 2.36
N THR A 408 -23.95 -1.61 1.50
CA THR A 408 -23.64 -3.01 1.83
C THR A 408 -22.30 -3.49 1.30
N VAL A 409 -21.65 -2.77 0.37
CA VAL A 409 -20.36 -3.17 -0.19
C VAL A 409 -19.24 -2.68 0.73
N PRO A 410 -18.50 -3.56 1.41
CA PRO A 410 -17.45 -3.14 2.33
C PRO A 410 -16.24 -2.61 1.55
N VAL A 411 -15.60 -1.55 2.08
CA VAL A 411 -14.40 -0.94 1.48
C VAL A 411 -13.28 -1.97 1.28
N GLY A 412 -13.15 -2.98 2.14
CA GLY A 412 -12.02 -3.89 2.11
C GLY A 412 -11.02 -3.57 3.21
N ASN A 413 -9.75 -3.52 2.84
CA ASN A 413 -8.69 -3.09 3.73
C ASN A 413 -8.52 -1.57 3.63
N TYR A 414 -8.89 -0.82 4.67
CA TYR A 414 -8.75 0.64 4.67
C TYR A 414 -7.31 1.14 4.55
N THR A 415 -6.32 0.30 4.89
CA THR A 415 -4.90 0.65 4.70
C THR A 415 -4.41 0.49 3.26
N ASP A 416 -5.17 -0.22 2.43
CA ASP A 416 -4.89 -0.34 1.00
C ASP A 416 -5.61 0.80 0.27
N PRO A 417 -4.89 1.76 -0.31
CA PRO A 417 -5.53 2.87 -1.01
C PRO A 417 -6.34 2.41 -2.23
N HIS A 418 -6.07 1.22 -2.78
CA HIS A 418 -6.78 0.66 -3.94
C HIS A 418 -8.11 0.00 -3.56
N HIS A 419 -8.45 -0.06 -2.27
CA HIS A 419 -9.67 -0.70 -1.76
C HIS A 419 -9.86 -2.15 -2.26
N SER A 420 -11.01 -2.75 -1.93
CA SER A 420 -11.41 -3.98 -2.57
C SER A 420 -11.88 -3.75 -4.00
N THR A 421 -11.62 -4.73 -4.87
CA THR A 421 -12.08 -4.73 -6.26
C THR A 421 -13.60 -4.52 -6.36
N CYS A 422 -14.39 -5.16 -5.50
CA CYS A 422 -15.85 -4.99 -5.50
C CYS A 422 -16.27 -3.56 -5.12
N PHE A 423 -15.60 -2.94 -4.14
CA PHE A 423 -15.88 -1.58 -3.74
C PHE A 423 -15.56 -0.57 -4.85
N ARG A 424 -14.45 -0.76 -5.58
CA ARG A 424 -14.15 0.05 -6.77
C ARG A 424 -15.25 -0.06 -7.83
N ILE A 425 -15.67 -1.28 -8.15
CA ILE A 425 -16.78 -1.53 -9.10
C ILE A 425 -18.05 -0.79 -8.64
N PHE A 426 -18.39 -0.92 -7.36
CA PHE A 426 -19.53 -0.23 -6.77
C PHE A 426 -19.44 1.28 -6.97
N ASN A 427 -18.29 1.90 -6.66
CA ASN A 427 -18.08 3.34 -6.82
C ASN A 427 -18.18 3.79 -8.28
N LEU A 428 -17.60 3.05 -9.23
CA LEU A 428 -17.74 3.35 -10.67
C LEU A 428 -19.20 3.36 -11.11
N VAL A 429 -20.00 2.39 -10.64
CA VAL A 429 -21.44 2.35 -10.95
C VAL A 429 -22.18 3.53 -10.31
N GLN A 430 -21.83 3.92 -9.08
CA GLN A 430 -22.43 5.11 -8.46
C GLN A 430 -22.08 6.37 -9.26
N GLU A 431 -20.81 6.53 -9.66
CA GLU A 431 -20.31 7.67 -10.41
C GLU A 431 -20.98 7.80 -11.78
N ILE A 432 -21.10 6.69 -12.52
CA ILE A 432 -21.87 6.62 -13.78
C ILE A 432 -23.31 7.08 -13.57
N ARG A 433 -23.97 6.58 -12.53
CA ARG A 433 -25.38 6.90 -12.28
C ARG A 433 -25.59 8.36 -11.89
N VAL A 434 -24.70 8.92 -11.06
CA VAL A 434 -24.84 10.29 -10.55
C VAL A 434 -24.60 11.32 -11.65
N ASN A 435 -23.65 11.05 -12.55
CA ASN A 435 -23.31 11.97 -13.64
C ASN A 435 -24.09 11.69 -14.92
N ASP A 436 -24.99 10.71 -14.92
CA ASP A 436 -25.79 10.29 -16.09
C ASP A 436 -24.88 10.02 -17.31
N TYR A 437 -23.74 9.35 -17.08
CA TYR A 437 -22.85 8.97 -18.17
C TYR A 437 -23.59 8.00 -19.09
N LYS A 438 -23.79 8.43 -20.34
CA LYS A 438 -24.60 7.68 -21.30
C LYS A 438 -24.00 6.31 -21.61
N GLU A 439 -24.85 5.28 -21.65
CA GLU A 439 -24.51 4.03 -22.29
C GLU A 439 -24.21 4.28 -23.77
N TRP A 440 -23.00 3.91 -24.20
CA TRP A 440 -22.67 3.89 -25.62
C TRP A 440 -23.46 2.78 -26.31
N LYS A 441 -24.19 3.12 -27.37
CA LYS A 441 -24.83 2.13 -28.24
C LYS A 441 -23.83 1.73 -29.31
N GLU A 442 -23.56 0.43 -29.38
CA GLU A 442 -22.52 -0.18 -30.22
C GLU A 442 -22.75 -0.02 -31.74
N GLU A 443 -23.90 0.50 -32.16
CA GLU A 443 -24.27 0.67 -33.58
C GLU A 443 -23.47 1.74 -34.35
N GLU A 444 -22.57 2.49 -33.69
CA GLU A 444 -21.68 3.48 -34.32
C GLU A 444 -20.19 3.12 -34.13
N GLU A 445 -19.76 1.92 -34.56
CA GLU A 445 -18.33 1.56 -34.59
C GLU A 445 -17.52 2.54 -35.47
N LYS A 446 -16.91 3.53 -34.81
CA LYS A 446 -15.72 4.22 -35.29
C LYS A 446 -14.53 3.67 -34.50
N ASP A 447 -13.43 3.44 -35.20
CA ASP A 447 -12.12 3.14 -34.63
C ASP A 447 -11.86 4.06 -33.42
N LEU A 448 -11.77 3.48 -32.22
CA LEU A 448 -11.69 4.20 -30.94
C LEU A 448 -10.41 5.05 -30.87
N TRP A 449 -9.29 4.54 -31.37
CA TRP A 449 -8.06 5.32 -31.57
C TRP A 449 -8.28 6.46 -32.55
N ALA A 450 -9.00 6.24 -33.65
CA ALA A 450 -9.31 7.33 -34.58
C ALA A 450 -10.16 8.43 -33.93
N VAL A 451 -11.15 8.07 -33.10
CA VAL A 451 -11.92 9.04 -32.31
C VAL A 451 -11.04 9.79 -31.32
N LEU A 452 -10.17 9.07 -30.61
CA LEU A 452 -9.25 9.65 -29.63
C LEU A 452 -8.28 10.61 -30.30
N VAL A 453 -7.64 10.20 -31.41
CA VAL A 453 -6.72 11.03 -32.20
C VAL A 453 -7.44 12.24 -32.77
N ALA A 454 -8.63 12.08 -33.35
CA ALA A 454 -9.40 13.19 -33.91
C ALA A 454 -9.74 14.23 -32.84
N LYS A 455 -10.29 13.80 -31.69
CA LYS A 455 -10.57 14.71 -30.57
C LYS A 455 -9.31 15.34 -29.97
N SER A 456 -8.21 14.60 -29.90
CA SER A 456 -6.92 15.14 -29.43
C SER A 456 -6.42 16.26 -30.34
N LEU A 457 -6.56 16.07 -31.66
CA LEU A 457 -6.17 17.07 -32.66
C LEU A 457 -7.08 18.30 -32.61
N ASP A 458 -8.39 18.12 -32.40
CA ASP A 458 -9.33 19.24 -32.21
C ASP A 458 -9.00 20.05 -30.95
N LEU A 459 -8.69 19.37 -29.83
CA LEU A 459 -8.26 20.02 -28.59
C LEU A 459 -6.90 20.73 -28.73
N ALA A 460 -5.97 20.17 -29.50
CA ALA A 460 -4.66 20.77 -29.78
C ALA A 460 -4.75 22.00 -30.72
N GLN A 461 -5.89 22.21 -31.38
CA GLN A 461 -6.15 23.39 -32.21
C GLN A 461 -6.81 24.55 -31.45
N VAL A 462 -7.10 24.39 -30.15
CA VAL A 462 -7.54 25.49 -29.29
C VAL A 462 -6.32 26.37 -28.92
N PRO A 463 -6.29 27.67 -29.32
CA PRO A 463 -5.12 28.55 -29.16
C PRO A 463 -4.64 28.77 -27.73
#